data_AF-A0A357CRA2-F1
#
_entry.id   AF-A0A357CRA2-F1
#
_cell.length_a   1.000
_cell.length_b   1.000
_cell.length_c   1.000
_cell.angle_alpha   90.00
_cell.angle_beta   90.00
_cell.angle_gamma   90.00
#
_symmetry.space_group_name_H-M   'P 1'
#
loop_
_entity.id
_entity.type
_entity.pdbx_description
1 polymer ?
#
loop_
_entity_poly.entity_id
_entity_poly.type
_entity_poly.pdbx_seq_one_letter_code
_entity_poly.pdbx_strand_id
1 'polypeptide(L)'
;MNKIDRRTPAFWPQIFIFTFFLVLLRPADSLSFILFLPGLFIQSRTEKIRPLFLWLGWSFFSACLSPDLAASLLDFSRESVLAFAGFSAGVYGQKDRRWLWVFQIWAALTIGLILLQAVVAPPFPPSWVGSNAEARLPFRATGLWNNPNRTGLFLAFLLPILLAGTTEGKSSSRRWTVPLYRGLIFLTIPALLFTYSRTAWVAALVALVFYWGRGEKAKLRRLVLIICLLMAFIPSVADRVGENPLQSETVRYRFRIWQETWALVEKYPLTGGGSRKLQTILGPLRADHAHNHYLQLAAEKGLPAVLFFTGLVYRLLKAPGRSGSSDQKLRLERGMQAAVVGQLVAGITESLWVVPLFVFLFWFGFAMITADASRENC
;
A
#
# COMPACT_ATOMS: atom_id res chain seq x y z
N MET A 1 -1.91 -21.25 -27.38
CA MET A 1 -1.70 -21.76 -26.01
C MET A 1 -0.21 -21.74 -25.73
N ASN A 2 0.28 -20.70 -25.06
CA ASN A 2 1.70 -20.56 -24.74
C ASN A 2 2.11 -21.65 -23.76
N LYS A 3 3.35 -22.15 -23.91
CA LYS A 3 4.09 -23.00 -22.97
C LYS A 3 3.92 -22.46 -21.54
N ILE A 4 2.86 -22.88 -20.86
CA ILE A 4 2.75 -22.74 -19.42
C ILE A 4 3.82 -23.69 -18.90
N ASP A 5 4.91 -23.07 -18.45
CA ASP A 5 5.99 -23.62 -17.64
C ASP A 5 5.61 -25.00 -17.08
N ARG A 6 6.25 -26.09 -17.56
CA ARG A 6 5.94 -27.50 -17.19
C ARG A 6 6.02 -27.76 -15.66
N ARG A 7 6.36 -26.75 -14.87
CA ARG A 7 6.53 -26.76 -13.41
C ARG A 7 5.38 -26.12 -12.63
N THR A 8 4.50 -25.35 -13.25
CA THR A 8 3.31 -24.82 -12.56
C THR A 8 2.20 -25.87 -12.57
N PRO A 9 1.72 -26.36 -11.41
CA PRO A 9 0.59 -27.27 -11.36
C PRO A 9 -0.64 -26.67 -12.05
N ALA A 10 -1.43 -27.50 -12.74
CA ALA A 10 -2.58 -27.04 -13.52
C ALA A 10 -3.63 -26.28 -12.70
N PHE A 11 -3.69 -26.52 -11.39
CA PHE A 11 -4.62 -25.86 -10.46
C PHE A 11 -4.10 -24.50 -9.92
N TRP A 12 -2.80 -24.23 -10.05
CA TRP A 12 -2.16 -23.05 -9.45
C TRP A 12 -2.78 -21.72 -9.90
N PRO A 13 -3.16 -21.52 -11.18
CA PRO A 13 -3.78 -20.27 -11.59
C PRO A 13 -5.16 -20.01 -10.96
N GLN A 14 -5.96 -21.07 -10.71
CA GLN A 14 -7.26 -20.97 -10.06
C GLN A 14 -7.07 -20.61 -8.58
N ILE A 15 -6.15 -21.30 -7.89
CA ILE A 15 -5.81 -21.00 -6.50
C ILE A 15 -5.28 -19.57 -6.38
N PHE A 16 -4.36 -19.15 -7.25
CA PHE A 16 -3.79 -17.80 -7.23
C PHE A 16 -4.86 -16.69 -7.24
N ILE A 17 -5.86 -16.80 -8.12
CA ILE A 17 -6.94 -15.83 -8.23
C ILE A 17 -7.82 -15.88 -6.99
N PHE A 18 -8.22 -17.08 -6.57
CA PHE A 18 -9.03 -17.28 -5.36
C PHE A 18 -8.36 -16.70 -4.11
N THR A 19 -7.06 -16.95 -3.94
CA THR A 19 -6.29 -16.40 -2.82
C THR A 19 -6.23 -14.87 -2.88
N PHE A 20 -6.08 -14.27 -4.07
CA PHE A 20 -6.14 -12.82 -4.23
C PHE A 20 -7.49 -12.22 -3.78
N PHE A 21 -8.60 -12.92 -4.04
CA PHE A 21 -9.91 -12.51 -3.51
C PHE A 21 -9.95 -12.63 -1.97
N LEU A 22 -9.44 -13.75 -1.43
CA LEU A 22 -9.48 -14.02 0.00
C LEU A 22 -8.71 -12.97 0.81
N VAL A 23 -7.49 -12.61 0.39
CA VAL A 23 -6.66 -11.63 1.12
C VAL A 23 -7.21 -10.20 1.08
N LEU A 24 -7.97 -9.85 0.04
CA LEU A 24 -8.66 -8.55 -0.04
C LEU A 24 -9.95 -8.54 0.78
N LEU A 25 -10.63 -9.68 0.89
CA LEU A 25 -11.78 -9.86 1.79
C LEU A 25 -11.37 -9.78 3.25
N ARG A 26 -10.21 -10.35 3.62
CA ARG A 26 -9.71 -10.40 5.00
C ARG A 26 -8.31 -9.78 5.10
N PRO A 27 -8.16 -8.46 4.95
CA PRO A 27 -6.84 -7.81 4.87
C PRO A 27 -6.05 -7.83 6.18
N ALA A 28 -6.70 -8.18 7.29
CA ALA A 28 -6.12 -8.25 8.62
C ALA A 28 -5.76 -9.69 9.05
N ASP A 29 -6.24 -10.70 8.32
CA ASP A 29 -6.00 -12.11 8.67
C ASP A 29 -4.76 -12.64 7.95
N SER A 30 -3.66 -12.79 8.69
CA SER A 30 -2.40 -13.30 8.15
C SER A 30 -2.49 -14.73 7.61
N LEU A 31 -3.44 -15.56 8.09
CA LEU A 31 -3.56 -16.95 7.66
C LEU A 31 -4.01 -17.05 6.20
N SER A 32 -4.84 -16.10 5.75
CA SER A 32 -5.33 -16.05 4.37
C SER A 32 -4.20 -15.92 3.33
N PHE A 33 -3.02 -15.42 3.74
CA PHE A 33 -1.86 -15.22 2.86
C PHE A 33 -0.99 -16.48 2.69
N ILE A 34 -1.11 -17.48 3.57
CA ILE A 34 -0.31 -18.72 3.53
C ILE A 34 -0.50 -19.47 2.21
N LEU A 35 -1.67 -19.35 1.59
CA LEU A 35 -2.00 -20.01 0.33
C LEU A 35 -1.13 -19.53 -0.87
N PHE A 36 -0.40 -18.42 -0.75
CA PHE A 36 0.58 -18.00 -1.75
C PHE A 36 1.97 -18.64 -1.60
N LEU A 37 2.28 -19.24 -0.44
CA LEU A 37 3.60 -19.82 -0.15
C LEU A 37 4.00 -20.97 -1.10
N PRO A 38 3.10 -21.86 -1.56
CA PRO A 38 3.50 -22.91 -2.50
C PRO A 38 4.11 -22.36 -3.81
N GLY A 39 3.77 -21.11 -4.18
CA GLY A 39 4.32 -20.43 -5.35
C GLY A 39 5.82 -20.15 -5.26
N LEU A 40 6.39 -20.13 -4.05
CA LEU A 40 7.84 -19.97 -3.85
C LEU A 40 8.63 -21.19 -4.33
N PHE A 41 8.13 -22.40 -4.06
CA PHE A 41 8.79 -23.64 -4.47
C PHE A 41 8.81 -23.82 -5.99
N ILE A 42 7.83 -23.22 -6.68
CA ILE A 42 7.74 -23.22 -8.14
C ILE A 42 8.81 -22.29 -8.76
N GLN A 43 9.34 -21.33 -7.99
CA GLN A 43 10.11 -20.18 -8.50
C GLN A 43 11.46 -19.94 -7.80
N SER A 44 11.92 -20.89 -6.97
CA SER A 44 12.99 -20.74 -5.94
C SER A 44 14.43 -20.48 -6.43
N ARG A 45 14.67 -20.19 -7.71
CA ARG A 45 16.03 -20.01 -8.26
C ARG A 45 16.30 -18.64 -8.88
N THR A 46 15.74 -17.57 -8.34
CA THR A 46 16.10 -16.22 -8.80
C THR A 46 17.01 -15.56 -7.78
N GLU A 47 18.21 -15.11 -8.16
CA GLU A 47 19.07 -14.27 -7.30
C GLU A 47 18.36 -12.99 -6.80
N LYS A 48 17.21 -12.69 -7.40
CA LYS A 48 16.34 -11.54 -7.14
C LYS A 48 15.55 -11.63 -5.85
N ILE A 49 15.52 -12.79 -5.19
CA ILE A 49 14.94 -12.95 -3.85
C ILE A 49 15.90 -12.47 -2.74
N ARG A 50 17.18 -12.24 -3.04
CA ARG A 50 18.19 -11.74 -2.07
C ARG A 50 17.71 -10.57 -1.19
N PRO A 51 17.12 -9.48 -1.73
CA PRO A 51 16.61 -8.40 -0.87
C PRO A 51 15.55 -8.84 0.14
N LEU A 52 14.70 -9.81 -0.20
CA LEU A 52 13.74 -10.39 0.74
C LEU A 52 14.45 -11.15 1.87
N PHE A 53 15.44 -11.97 1.54
CA PHE A 53 16.23 -12.68 2.54
C PHE A 53 17.05 -11.74 3.42
N LEU A 54 17.60 -10.64 2.88
CA LEU A 54 18.30 -9.64 3.69
C LEU A 54 17.35 -8.96 4.67
N TRP A 55 16.15 -8.56 4.21
CA TRP A 55 15.12 -7.99 5.08
C TRP A 55 14.69 -8.95 6.19
N LEU A 56 14.36 -10.18 5.84
CA LEU A 56 13.90 -11.19 6.79
C LEU A 56 15.02 -11.67 7.70
N GLY A 57 16.25 -11.77 7.21
CA GLY A 57 17.42 -12.11 8.01
C GLY A 57 17.67 -11.07 9.09
N TRP A 58 17.58 -9.78 8.75
CA TRP A 58 17.65 -8.72 9.76
C TRP A 58 16.45 -8.77 10.72
N SER A 59 15.23 -8.95 10.21
CA SER A 59 14.02 -9.02 11.05
C SER A 59 14.08 -10.19 12.04
N PHE A 60 14.62 -11.33 11.64
CA PHE A 60 14.88 -12.48 12.51
C PHE A 60 15.92 -12.15 13.58
N PHE A 61 17.07 -11.59 13.18
CA PHE A 61 18.14 -11.20 14.09
C PHE A 61 17.65 -10.19 15.15
N SER A 62 16.91 -9.17 14.71
CA SER A 62 16.26 -8.20 15.59
C SER A 62 15.26 -8.86 16.56
N ALA A 63 14.42 -9.78 16.07
CA ALA A 63 13.46 -10.49 16.92
C ALA A 63 14.16 -11.34 18.00
N CYS A 64 15.24 -12.05 17.64
CA CYS A 64 16.04 -12.85 18.57
C CYS A 64 16.67 -12.04 19.70
N LEU A 65 16.99 -10.77 19.44
CA LEU A 65 17.65 -9.88 20.40
C LEU A 65 16.68 -8.86 21.02
N SER A 66 15.39 -8.98 20.73
CA SER A 66 14.37 -8.10 21.30
C SER A 66 14.15 -8.41 22.79
N PRO A 67 13.72 -7.42 23.60
CA PRO A 67 13.39 -7.64 25.01
C PRO A 67 12.25 -8.65 25.26
N ASP A 68 11.38 -8.85 24.26
CA ASP A 68 10.31 -9.85 24.30
C ASP A 68 10.47 -10.81 23.11
N LEU A 69 11.28 -11.84 23.33
CA LEU A 69 11.65 -12.83 22.32
C LEU A 69 10.42 -13.51 21.70
N ALA A 70 9.48 -13.97 22.53
CA ALA A 70 8.33 -14.74 22.07
C ALA A 70 7.38 -13.89 21.21
N ALA A 71 7.10 -12.66 21.64
CA ALA A 71 6.28 -11.73 20.86
C ALA A 71 6.92 -11.38 19.52
N SER A 72 8.21 -11.02 19.55
CA SER A 72 8.91 -10.58 18.35
C SER A 72 9.14 -11.71 17.36
N LEU A 73 9.37 -12.95 17.81
CA LEU A 73 9.43 -14.12 16.93
C LEU A 73 8.07 -14.41 16.28
N LEU A 74 6.96 -14.23 17.02
CA LEU A 74 5.62 -14.36 16.44
C LEU A 74 5.38 -13.29 15.37
N ASP A 75 5.74 -12.03 15.62
CA ASP A 75 5.63 -10.96 14.64
C ASP A 75 6.51 -11.21 13.42
N PHE A 76 7.76 -11.66 13.63
CA PHE A 76 8.66 -12.08 12.56
C PHE A 76 8.06 -13.20 11.71
N SER A 77 7.44 -14.22 12.34
CA SER A 77 6.80 -15.33 11.60
C SER A 77 5.65 -14.84 10.73
N ARG A 78 4.82 -13.93 11.25
CA ARG A 78 3.70 -13.31 10.52
C ARG A 78 4.22 -12.48 9.36
N GLU A 79 5.21 -11.63 9.61
CA GLU A 79 5.87 -10.82 8.58
C GLU A 79 6.49 -11.69 7.48
N SER A 80 7.16 -12.77 7.87
CA SER A 80 7.75 -13.73 6.93
C SER A 80 6.70 -14.30 6.01
N VAL A 81 5.57 -14.79 6.53
CA VAL A 81 4.46 -15.29 5.72
C VAL A 81 3.97 -14.23 4.73
N LEU A 82 3.74 -13.00 5.20
CA LEU A 82 3.23 -11.91 4.36
C LEU A 82 4.22 -11.48 3.26
N ALA A 83 5.50 -11.37 3.62
CA ALA A 83 6.55 -10.95 2.70
C ALA A 83 6.80 -12.01 1.62
N PHE A 84 6.87 -13.28 2.02
CA PHE A 84 6.98 -14.41 1.13
C PHE A 84 5.75 -14.57 0.22
N ALA A 85 4.55 -14.45 0.79
CA ALA A 85 3.29 -14.49 0.04
C ALA A 85 3.22 -13.38 -1.01
N GLY A 86 3.54 -12.14 -0.61
CA GLY A 86 3.56 -10.98 -1.51
C GLY A 86 4.58 -11.16 -2.62
N PHE A 87 5.81 -11.54 -2.28
CA PHE A 87 6.88 -11.75 -3.25
C PHE A 87 6.53 -12.85 -4.26
N SER A 88 6.09 -14.02 -3.78
CA SER A 88 5.60 -15.14 -4.60
C SER A 88 4.49 -14.71 -5.56
N ALA A 89 3.49 -14.01 -5.01
CA ALA A 89 2.37 -13.50 -5.78
C ALA A 89 2.83 -12.52 -6.86
N GLY A 90 3.82 -11.67 -6.57
CA GLY A 90 4.34 -10.68 -7.49
C GLY A 90 5.11 -11.30 -8.65
N VAL A 91 5.97 -12.28 -8.37
CA VAL A 91 6.69 -13.02 -9.42
C VAL A 91 5.71 -13.78 -10.31
N TYR A 92 4.71 -14.45 -9.74
CA TYR A 92 3.67 -15.11 -10.55
C TYR A 92 2.82 -14.10 -11.34
N GLY A 93 2.48 -12.96 -10.73
CA GLY A 93 1.71 -11.88 -11.34
C GLY A 93 2.38 -11.20 -12.53
N GLN A 94 3.69 -11.40 -12.73
CA GLN A 94 4.40 -11.02 -13.97
C GLN A 94 3.98 -11.90 -15.17
N LYS A 95 3.72 -13.19 -14.92
CA LYS A 95 3.30 -14.16 -15.94
C LYS A 95 1.80 -14.14 -16.17
N ASP A 96 1.01 -14.01 -15.10
CA ASP A 96 -0.45 -14.01 -15.15
C ASP A 96 -1.03 -12.67 -14.70
N ARG A 97 -1.65 -11.94 -15.62
CA ARG A 97 -2.28 -10.62 -15.35
C ARG A 97 -3.72 -10.72 -14.85
N ARG A 98 -4.25 -11.90 -14.51
CA ARG A 98 -5.63 -12.07 -14.02
C ARG A 98 -5.89 -11.38 -12.67
N TRP A 99 -4.86 -11.11 -11.86
CA TRP A 99 -5.00 -10.31 -10.64
C TRP A 99 -5.53 -8.89 -10.90
N LEU A 100 -5.34 -8.32 -12.10
CA LEU A 100 -5.91 -7.02 -12.48
C LEU A 100 -7.44 -7.04 -12.50
N TRP A 101 -8.06 -8.19 -12.80
CA TRP A 101 -9.51 -8.38 -12.72
C TRP A 101 -9.99 -8.39 -11.28
N VAL A 102 -9.24 -9.09 -10.41
CA VAL A 102 -9.53 -9.12 -8.98
C VAL A 102 -9.50 -7.69 -8.43
N PHE A 103 -8.48 -6.90 -8.79
CA PHE A 103 -8.38 -5.51 -8.36
C PHE A 103 -9.51 -4.63 -8.90
N GLN A 104 -9.98 -4.84 -10.13
CA GLN A 104 -11.15 -4.14 -10.67
C GLN A 104 -12.42 -4.48 -9.90
N ILE A 105 -12.66 -5.76 -9.61
CA ILE A 105 -13.84 -6.21 -8.87
C ILE A 105 -13.82 -5.61 -7.46
N TRP A 106 -12.69 -5.68 -6.76
CA TRP A 106 -12.55 -5.08 -5.44
C TRP A 106 -12.64 -3.56 -5.46
N ALA A 107 -12.11 -2.90 -6.49
CA ALA A 107 -12.31 -1.47 -6.69
C ALA A 107 -13.81 -1.16 -6.82
N ALA A 108 -14.53 -1.89 -7.66
CA ALA A 108 -15.97 -1.70 -7.86
C ALA A 108 -16.77 -1.90 -6.56
N LEU A 109 -16.49 -2.97 -5.81
CA LEU A 109 -17.14 -3.25 -4.53
C LEU A 109 -16.85 -2.16 -3.48
N THR A 110 -15.58 -1.76 -3.35
CA THR A 110 -15.15 -0.74 -2.39
C THR A 110 -15.79 0.61 -2.72
N ILE A 111 -15.72 1.02 -4.00
CA ILE A 111 -16.28 2.28 -4.49
C ILE A 111 -17.80 2.27 -4.33
N GLY A 112 -18.47 1.19 -4.73
CA GLY A 112 -19.93 1.06 -4.60
C GLY A 112 -20.38 1.20 -3.14
N LEU A 113 -19.70 0.53 -2.21
CA LEU A 113 -20.00 0.66 -0.77
C LEU A 113 -19.75 2.08 -0.25
N ILE A 114 -18.68 2.74 -0.68
CA ILE A 114 -18.40 4.14 -0.30
C ILE A 114 -19.49 5.07 -0.83
N LEU A 115 -19.96 4.90 -2.06
CA LEU A 115 -21.03 5.71 -2.62
C LEU A 115 -22.35 5.49 -1.86
N LEU A 116 -22.66 4.25 -1.47
CA LEU A 116 -23.81 3.96 -0.61
C LEU A 116 -23.66 4.62 0.77
N GLN A 117 -22.49 4.52 1.39
CA GLN A 117 -22.20 5.21 2.66
C GLN A 117 -22.30 6.73 2.52
N ALA A 118 -21.90 7.30 1.39
CA ALA A 118 -22.01 8.74 1.15
C ALA A 118 -23.47 9.21 1.07
N VAL A 119 -24.38 8.39 0.55
CA VAL A 119 -25.82 8.68 0.54
C VAL A 119 -26.43 8.61 1.94
N VAL A 120 -26.01 7.61 2.74
CA VAL A 120 -26.51 7.41 4.11
C VAL A 120 -25.89 8.41 5.10
N ALA A 121 -24.69 8.92 4.82
CA ALA A 121 -23.90 9.79 5.68
C ALA A 121 -23.78 9.26 7.13
N PRO A 122 -23.20 8.07 7.34
CA PRO A 122 -23.14 7.46 8.67
C PRO A 122 -22.30 8.32 9.63
N PRO A 123 -22.67 8.35 10.92
CA PRO A 123 -21.87 9.02 11.93
C PRO A 123 -20.49 8.35 12.05
N PHE A 124 -19.51 9.12 12.48
CA PHE A 124 -18.16 8.64 12.71
C PHE A 124 -17.68 9.03 14.12
N PRO A 125 -16.75 8.27 14.72
CA PRO A 125 -16.22 8.58 16.05
C PRO A 125 -15.61 9.99 16.12
N PRO A 126 -15.93 10.79 17.17
CA PRO A 126 -15.31 12.09 17.45
C PRO A 126 -13.79 12.08 17.37
N SER A 127 -13.16 11.03 17.92
CA SER A 127 -11.70 10.87 17.96
C SER A 127 -11.02 10.80 16.58
N TRP A 128 -11.77 10.61 15.49
CA TRP A 128 -11.23 10.56 14.13
C TRP A 128 -10.99 11.93 13.52
N VAL A 129 -11.52 12.98 14.14
CA VAL A 129 -11.38 14.37 13.73
C VAL A 129 -11.03 15.21 14.96
N GLY A 130 -10.54 16.43 14.77
CA GLY A 130 -10.35 17.35 15.90
C GLY A 130 -11.70 17.89 16.36
N SER A 131 -11.80 18.32 17.61
CA SER A 131 -13.00 18.91 18.22
C SER A 131 -13.69 19.99 17.35
N ASN A 132 -12.91 20.80 16.63
CA ASN A 132 -13.41 21.87 15.75
C ASN A 132 -13.81 21.42 14.33
N ALA A 133 -13.44 20.20 13.91
CA ALA A 133 -13.65 19.70 12.56
C ALA A 133 -14.92 18.83 12.41
N GLU A 134 -15.53 18.40 13.51
CA GLU A 134 -16.79 17.63 13.52
C GLU A 134 -17.92 18.36 12.82
N ALA A 135 -18.06 19.67 13.07
CA ALA A 135 -19.12 20.49 12.48
C ALA A 135 -18.98 20.72 10.96
N ARG A 136 -17.81 20.42 10.38
CA ARG A 136 -17.48 20.72 8.97
C ARG A 136 -17.46 19.50 8.06
N LEU A 137 -17.47 18.29 8.64
CA LEU A 137 -17.39 17.05 7.90
C LEU A 137 -18.73 16.32 7.95
N PRO A 138 -19.40 16.11 6.81
CA PRO A 138 -20.75 15.52 6.81
C PRO A 138 -20.73 14.03 7.16
N PHE A 139 -19.69 13.30 6.77
CA PHE A 139 -19.51 11.88 7.05
C PHE A 139 -18.06 11.46 6.76
N ARG A 140 -17.68 10.23 7.11
CA ARG A 140 -16.42 9.62 6.67
C ARG A 140 -16.66 8.19 6.20
N ALA A 141 -16.59 7.98 4.88
CA ALA A 141 -16.78 6.67 4.30
C ALA A 141 -15.64 5.72 4.70
N THR A 142 -16.01 4.56 5.22
CA THR A 142 -15.11 3.54 5.74
C THR A 142 -14.88 2.40 4.77
N GLY A 143 -15.72 2.26 3.72
CA GLY A 143 -15.66 1.17 2.77
C GLY A 143 -15.74 -0.21 3.44
N LEU A 144 -15.03 -1.19 2.89
CA LEU A 144 -15.09 -2.59 3.33
C LEU A 144 -14.37 -2.86 4.66
N TRP A 145 -13.50 -1.97 5.10
CA TRP A 145 -12.57 -2.24 6.20
C TRP A 145 -12.82 -1.40 7.44
N ASN A 146 -14.00 -0.80 7.55
CA ASN A 146 -14.45 -0.05 8.73
C ASN A 146 -13.45 1.03 9.20
N ASN A 147 -12.60 1.52 8.31
CA ASN A 147 -11.61 2.53 8.60
C ASN A 147 -11.35 3.40 7.35
N PRO A 148 -11.62 4.72 7.43
CA PRO A 148 -11.52 5.60 6.26
C PRO A 148 -10.08 5.77 5.77
N ASN A 149 -9.08 5.71 6.66
CA ASN A 149 -7.67 5.82 6.27
C ASN A 149 -7.22 4.57 5.52
N ARG A 150 -7.51 3.37 6.05
CA ARG A 150 -7.13 2.10 5.39
C ARG A 150 -7.77 1.99 4.00
N THR A 151 -9.06 2.31 3.91
CA THR A 151 -9.80 2.31 2.65
C THR A 151 -9.27 3.35 1.68
N GLY A 152 -9.01 4.58 2.13
CA GLY A 152 -8.42 5.61 1.29
C GLY A 152 -7.03 5.22 0.77
N LEU A 153 -6.18 4.64 1.62
CA LEU A 153 -4.84 4.18 1.23
C LEU A 153 -4.89 3.07 0.18
N PHE A 154 -5.84 2.14 0.30
CA PHE A 154 -6.05 1.11 -0.73
C PHE A 154 -6.51 1.73 -2.07
N LEU A 155 -7.46 2.67 -2.05
CA LEU A 155 -7.89 3.37 -3.26
C LEU A 155 -6.73 4.17 -3.89
N ALA A 156 -5.89 4.80 -3.08
CA ALA A 156 -4.69 5.51 -3.53
C ALA A 156 -3.68 4.55 -4.19
N PHE A 157 -3.50 3.35 -3.63
CA PHE A 157 -2.67 2.29 -4.20
C PHE A 157 -3.25 1.76 -5.53
N LEU A 158 -4.57 1.57 -5.61
CA LEU A 158 -5.26 1.08 -6.81
C LEU A 158 -5.22 2.05 -7.98
N LEU A 159 -5.33 3.35 -7.73
CA LEU A 159 -5.50 4.37 -8.76
C LEU A 159 -4.45 4.32 -9.90
N PRO A 160 -3.13 4.31 -9.63
CA PRO A 160 -2.11 4.18 -10.68
C PRO A 160 -2.13 2.80 -11.38
N ILE A 161 -2.60 1.74 -10.69
CA ILE A 161 -2.75 0.40 -11.28
C ILE A 161 -3.93 0.37 -12.26
N LEU A 162 -5.07 0.99 -11.90
CA LEU A 162 -6.22 1.14 -12.80
C LEU A 162 -5.82 1.94 -14.04
N LEU A 163 -5.04 3.01 -13.87
CA LEU A 163 -4.49 3.80 -14.99
C LEU A 163 -3.62 2.94 -15.92
N ALA A 164 -2.72 2.12 -15.36
CA ALA A 164 -1.92 1.20 -16.16
C ALA A 164 -2.79 0.14 -16.87
N GLY A 165 -3.81 -0.39 -16.19
CA GLY A 165 -4.77 -1.35 -16.73
C GLY A 165 -5.54 -0.84 -17.96
N THR A 166 -5.82 0.47 -18.05
CA THR A 166 -6.43 1.04 -19.27
C THR A 166 -5.55 0.87 -20.51
N THR A 167 -4.22 0.81 -20.34
CA THR A 167 -3.27 0.63 -21.44
C THR A 167 -3.13 -0.85 -21.80
N GLU A 168 -3.17 -1.73 -20.80
CA GLU A 168 -3.21 -3.17 -20.99
C GLU A 168 -4.44 -3.62 -21.80
N GLY A 169 -5.61 -3.09 -21.46
CA GLY A 169 -6.86 -3.46 -22.13
C GLY A 169 -6.87 -3.10 -23.63
N LYS A 170 -6.22 -2.00 -24.04
CA LYS A 170 -6.22 -1.55 -25.44
C LYS A 170 -5.46 -2.47 -26.39
N SER A 171 -4.40 -3.11 -25.92
CA SER A 171 -3.52 -3.95 -26.75
C SER A 171 -3.87 -5.43 -26.69
N SER A 172 -4.82 -5.83 -25.85
CA SER A 172 -5.22 -7.21 -25.61
C SER A 172 -6.59 -7.51 -26.24
N SER A 173 -6.94 -8.80 -26.36
CA SER A 173 -8.32 -9.24 -26.67
C SER A 173 -9.38 -8.71 -25.69
N ARG A 174 -8.92 -8.11 -24.57
CA ARG A 174 -9.72 -7.53 -23.49
C ARG A 174 -10.05 -6.05 -23.67
N ARG A 175 -10.06 -5.50 -24.90
CA ARG A 175 -10.43 -4.10 -25.18
C ARG A 175 -11.75 -3.64 -24.54
N TRP A 176 -12.69 -4.57 -24.36
CA TRP A 176 -13.98 -4.34 -23.73
C TRP A 176 -13.89 -3.94 -22.25
N THR A 177 -12.74 -4.15 -21.59
CA THR A 177 -12.49 -3.76 -20.20
C THR A 177 -12.09 -2.29 -20.02
N VAL A 178 -11.62 -1.64 -21.09
CA VAL A 178 -11.17 -0.25 -21.04
C VAL A 178 -12.25 0.73 -20.51
N PRO A 179 -13.53 0.66 -20.94
CA PRO A 179 -14.57 1.52 -20.36
C PRO A 179 -14.76 1.27 -18.86
N LEU A 180 -14.67 0.01 -18.39
CA LEU A 180 -14.77 -0.31 -16.96
C LEU A 180 -13.64 0.35 -16.16
N TYR A 181 -12.39 0.24 -16.62
CA TYR A 181 -11.27 0.93 -15.96
C TYR A 181 -11.48 2.45 -15.90
N ARG A 182 -11.96 3.08 -16.98
CA ARG A 182 -12.22 4.52 -17.01
C ARG A 182 -13.33 4.91 -16.03
N GLY A 183 -14.41 4.13 -15.98
CA GLY A 183 -15.49 4.32 -15.01
C GLY A 183 -14.98 4.20 -13.58
N LEU A 184 -14.18 3.17 -13.27
CA LEU A 184 -13.59 2.99 -11.95
C LEU A 184 -12.64 4.13 -11.57
N ILE A 185 -11.76 4.59 -12.48
CA ILE A 185 -10.89 5.75 -12.23
C ILE A 185 -11.72 6.99 -11.92
N PHE A 186 -12.76 7.25 -12.72
CA PHE A 186 -13.65 8.39 -12.52
C PHE A 186 -14.32 8.35 -11.14
N LEU A 187 -14.85 7.19 -10.75
CA LEU A 187 -15.54 7.01 -9.46
C LEU A 187 -14.58 6.90 -8.25
N THR A 188 -13.31 6.54 -8.47
CA THR A 188 -12.30 6.48 -7.40
C THR A 188 -12.00 7.87 -6.84
N ILE A 189 -12.07 8.92 -7.65
CA ILE A 189 -11.81 10.30 -7.21
C ILE A 189 -12.80 10.74 -6.12
N PRO A 190 -14.14 10.74 -6.35
CA PRO A 190 -15.08 11.10 -5.29
C PRO A 190 -15.04 10.10 -4.13
N ALA A 191 -14.83 8.79 -4.40
CA ALA A 191 -14.71 7.81 -3.32
C ALA A 191 -13.52 8.10 -2.39
N LEU A 192 -12.37 8.52 -2.94
CA LEU A 192 -11.21 8.98 -2.17
C LEU A 192 -11.57 10.21 -1.32
N LEU A 193 -12.24 11.20 -1.90
CA LEU A 193 -12.67 12.41 -1.18
C LEU A 193 -13.61 12.08 -0.02
N PHE A 194 -14.56 11.17 -0.24
CA PHE A 194 -15.52 10.74 0.78
C PHE A 194 -14.90 10.00 1.98
N THR A 195 -13.65 9.54 1.89
CA THR A 195 -12.92 9.05 3.07
C THR A 195 -12.46 10.16 4.02
N TYR A 196 -12.33 11.40 3.51
CA TYR A 196 -11.74 12.53 4.21
C TYR A 196 -10.37 12.23 4.85
N SER A 197 -9.63 11.29 4.28
CA SER A 197 -8.29 10.93 4.72
C SER A 197 -7.23 11.75 3.98
N ARG A 198 -6.72 12.80 4.64
CA ARG A 198 -5.65 13.66 4.09
C ARG A 198 -4.43 12.86 3.66
N THR A 199 -4.04 11.85 4.46
CA THR A 199 -2.92 10.95 4.13
C THR A 199 -3.18 10.18 2.83
N ALA A 200 -4.40 9.66 2.62
CA ALA A 200 -4.75 8.97 1.39
C ALA A 200 -4.77 9.90 0.17
N TRP A 201 -5.26 11.14 0.33
CA TRP A 201 -5.28 12.13 -0.75
C TRP A 201 -3.86 12.49 -1.20
N VAL A 202 -2.96 12.76 -0.24
CA VAL A 202 -1.55 13.04 -0.52
C VAL A 202 -0.87 11.83 -1.17
N ALA A 203 -1.12 10.62 -0.66
CA ALA A 203 -0.60 9.39 -1.24
C ALA A 203 -1.03 9.20 -2.70
N ALA A 204 -2.32 9.40 -3.00
CA ALA A 204 -2.87 9.32 -4.36
C ALA A 204 -2.27 10.40 -5.27
N LEU A 205 -2.16 11.64 -4.77
CA LEU A 205 -1.55 12.75 -5.50
C LEU A 205 -0.10 12.44 -5.87
N VAL A 206 0.72 12.03 -4.91
CA VAL A 206 2.13 11.72 -5.18
C VAL A 206 2.26 10.50 -6.09
N ALA A 207 1.41 9.49 -5.96
CA ALA A 207 1.37 8.36 -6.88
C ALA A 207 1.07 8.81 -8.33
N LEU A 208 0.08 9.69 -8.54
CA LEU A 208 -0.25 10.23 -9.86
C LEU A 208 0.86 11.13 -10.41
N VAL A 209 1.45 11.99 -9.58
CA VAL A 209 2.58 12.84 -9.96
C VAL A 209 3.78 11.99 -10.35
N PHE A 210 4.08 10.91 -9.63
CA PHE A 210 5.12 9.96 -10.01
C PHE A 210 4.76 9.24 -11.33
N TYR A 211 3.51 8.79 -11.46
CA TYR A 211 3.02 8.07 -12.63
C TYR A 211 3.00 8.93 -13.90
N TRP A 212 2.82 10.24 -13.84
CA TRP A 212 2.84 11.13 -15.03
C TRP A 212 4.09 12.00 -15.14
N GLY A 213 4.81 12.21 -14.04
CA GLY A 213 5.95 13.12 -13.85
C GLY A 213 7.06 12.99 -14.88
N ARG A 214 7.35 11.76 -15.31
CA ARG A 214 8.48 11.48 -16.20
C ARG A 214 8.26 11.84 -17.68
N GLY A 215 7.08 12.35 -18.09
CA GLY A 215 6.87 12.69 -19.51
C GLY A 215 5.47 13.17 -19.92
N GLU A 216 4.49 13.20 -19.00
CA GLU A 216 3.09 13.48 -19.34
C GLU A 216 2.64 14.82 -18.74
N LYS A 217 3.40 15.89 -18.99
CA LYS A 217 3.17 17.24 -18.42
C LYS A 217 1.74 17.76 -18.63
N ALA A 218 1.10 17.45 -19.76
CA ALA A 218 -0.29 17.82 -20.03
C ALA A 218 -1.31 17.14 -19.10
N LYS A 219 -1.03 15.93 -18.60
CA LYS A 219 -1.87 15.26 -17.58
C LYS A 219 -1.67 15.88 -16.21
N LEU A 220 -0.45 16.28 -15.85
CA LEU A 220 -0.18 17.00 -14.60
C LEU A 220 -0.91 18.35 -14.57
N ARG A 221 -0.89 19.12 -15.66
CA ARG A 221 -1.65 20.38 -15.75
C ARG A 221 -3.15 20.16 -15.54
N ARG A 222 -3.72 19.10 -16.14
CA ARG A 222 -5.12 18.72 -15.93
C ARG A 222 -5.39 18.27 -14.50
N LEU A 223 -4.47 17.54 -13.87
CA LEU A 223 -4.58 17.13 -12.48
C LEU A 223 -4.66 18.36 -11.55
N VAL A 224 -3.78 19.34 -11.76
CA VAL A 224 -3.82 20.61 -11.01
C VAL A 224 -5.16 21.31 -11.20
N LEU A 225 -5.65 21.44 -12.44
CA LEU A 225 -6.96 22.03 -12.71
C LEU A 225 -8.09 21.29 -11.99
N ILE A 226 -8.11 19.96 -12.03
CA ILE A 226 -9.12 19.14 -11.33
C ILE A 226 -9.06 19.40 -9.83
N ILE A 227 -7.87 19.46 -9.22
CA ILE A 227 -7.72 19.74 -7.80
C ILE A 227 -8.25 21.14 -7.47
N CYS A 228 -7.92 22.16 -8.27
CA CYS A 228 -8.44 23.51 -8.09
C CYS A 228 -9.98 23.55 -8.19
N LEU A 229 -10.57 22.83 -9.15
CA LEU A 229 -12.03 22.74 -9.29
C LEU A 229 -12.66 22.01 -8.08
N LEU A 230 -12.09 20.89 -7.63
CA LEU A 230 -12.58 20.18 -6.45
C LEU A 230 -12.55 21.07 -5.20
N MET A 231 -11.48 21.84 -5.03
CA MET A 231 -11.36 22.81 -3.93
C MET A 231 -12.37 23.96 -4.05
N ALA A 232 -12.66 24.43 -5.26
CA ALA A 232 -13.62 25.52 -5.48
C ALA A 232 -15.09 25.09 -5.27
N PHE A 233 -15.42 23.85 -5.64
CA PHE A 233 -16.81 23.36 -5.66
C PHE A 233 -17.19 22.44 -4.50
N ILE A 234 -16.23 22.00 -3.66
CA ILE A 234 -16.49 21.14 -2.50
C ILE A 234 -15.94 21.81 -1.24
N PRO A 235 -16.74 22.64 -0.54
CA PRO A 235 -16.30 23.41 0.62
C PRO A 235 -15.70 22.54 1.73
N SER A 236 -16.28 21.36 1.99
CA SER A 236 -15.77 20.43 3.00
C SER A 236 -14.36 19.91 2.69
N VAL A 237 -13.99 19.80 1.41
CA VAL A 237 -12.62 19.45 0.98
C VAL A 237 -11.71 20.66 1.15
N ALA A 238 -12.18 21.85 0.79
CA ALA A 238 -11.44 23.10 0.96
C ALA A 238 -11.10 23.38 2.42
N ASP A 239 -12.10 23.31 3.30
CA ASP A 239 -11.96 23.46 4.74
C ASP A 239 -10.96 22.46 5.31
N ARG A 240 -11.05 21.20 4.85
CA ARG A 240 -10.17 20.13 5.33
C ARG A 240 -8.71 20.32 4.95
N VAL A 241 -8.45 20.97 3.81
CA VAL A 241 -7.09 21.30 3.33
C VAL A 241 -6.59 22.61 3.95
N GLY A 242 -7.46 23.61 4.12
CA GLY A 242 -7.12 24.92 4.68
C GLY A 242 -6.86 24.92 6.19
N GLU A 243 -7.33 23.92 6.91
CA GLU A 243 -7.00 23.70 8.33
C GLU A 243 -5.48 23.56 8.52
N ASN A 244 -4.88 24.51 9.26
CA ASN A 244 -3.46 24.47 9.60
C ASN A 244 -3.12 23.15 10.33
N PRO A 245 -2.35 22.23 9.70
CA PRO A 245 -2.07 20.94 10.29
C PRO A 245 -1.31 21.08 11.63
N LEU A 246 -0.44 22.08 11.75
CA LEU A 246 0.40 22.30 12.93
C LEU A 246 -0.38 22.75 14.15
N GLN A 247 -1.55 23.36 13.94
CA GLN A 247 -2.47 23.75 15.03
C GLN A 247 -3.50 22.67 15.34
N SER A 248 -3.55 21.58 14.56
CA SER A 248 -4.51 20.50 14.77
C SER A 248 -4.14 19.63 15.97
N GLU A 249 -5.15 19.27 16.78
CA GLU A 249 -5.01 18.33 17.90
C GLU A 249 -4.42 16.99 17.45
N THR A 250 -4.74 16.55 16.23
CA THR A 250 -4.21 15.32 15.62
C THR A 250 -2.69 15.33 15.47
N VAL A 251 -2.09 16.45 15.07
CA VAL A 251 -0.63 16.54 14.89
C VAL A 251 0.06 16.62 16.25
N ARG A 252 -0.48 17.38 17.20
CA ARG A 252 0.04 17.43 18.58
C ARG A 252 -0.03 16.05 19.25
N TYR A 253 -1.10 15.30 19.00
CA TYR A 253 -1.23 13.91 19.43
C TYR A 253 -0.13 13.02 18.86
N ARG A 254 0.14 13.10 17.55
CA ARG A 254 1.22 12.36 16.89
C ARG A 254 2.60 12.74 17.40
N PHE A 255 2.87 14.01 17.68
CA PHE A 255 4.15 14.42 18.26
C PHE A 255 4.43 13.74 19.61
N ARG A 256 3.42 13.62 20.48
CA ARG A 256 3.57 12.88 21.74
C ARG A 256 3.87 11.40 21.50
N ILE A 257 3.16 10.77 20.57
CA ILE A 257 3.43 9.38 20.16
C ILE A 257 4.87 9.23 19.65
N TRP A 258 5.33 10.18 18.83
CA TRP A 258 6.67 10.14 18.25
C TRP A 258 7.76 10.34 19.30
N GLN A 259 7.53 11.18 20.30
CA GLN A 259 8.44 11.34 21.43
C GLN A 259 8.61 10.03 22.21
N GLU A 260 7.51 9.39 22.61
CA GLU A 260 7.57 8.09 23.31
C GLU A 260 8.19 6.99 22.43
N THR A 261 7.82 6.96 21.15
CA THR A 261 8.39 6.00 20.19
C THR A 261 9.89 6.21 20.01
N TRP A 262 10.34 7.46 19.95
CA TRP A 262 11.75 7.79 19.82
C TRP A 262 12.55 7.42 21.08
N ALA A 263 11.99 7.63 22.27
CA ALA A 263 12.62 7.16 23.52
C ALA A 263 12.86 5.63 23.52
N LEU A 264 11.97 4.85 22.88
CA LEU A 264 12.20 3.41 22.69
C LEU A 264 13.33 3.13 21.69
N VAL A 265 13.43 3.92 20.62
CA VAL A 265 14.54 3.84 19.65
C VAL A 265 15.87 4.13 20.34
N GLU A 266 15.94 5.18 21.16
CA GLU A 266 17.15 5.52 21.92
C GLU A 266 17.56 4.41 22.89
N LYS A 267 16.60 3.71 23.46
CA LYS A 267 16.84 2.58 24.37
C LYS A 267 17.31 1.31 23.64
N TYR A 268 16.84 1.05 22.42
CA TYR A 268 17.17 -0.13 21.62
C TYR A 268 17.53 0.22 20.18
N PRO A 269 18.61 0.99 19.93
CA PRO A 269 18.88 1.58 18.61
C PRO A 269 19.26 0.53 17.57
N LEU A 270 19.89 -0.57 17.99
CA LEU A 270 20.33 -1.62 17.08
C LEU A 270 19.25 -2.64 16.83
N THR A 271 18.59 -3.19 17.85
CA THR A 271 17.71 -4.36 17.69
C THR A 271 16.23 -3.99 17.69
N GLY A 272 15.88 -2.78 18.14
CA GLY A 272 14.51 -2.40 18.42
C GLY A 272 13.97 -3.02 19.72
N GLY A 273 12.88 -2.43 20.22
CA GLY A 273 12.17 -2.90 21.41
C GLY A 273 11.11 -3.96 21.13
N GLY A 274 10.79 -4.23 19.86
CA GLY A 274 9.69 -5.10 19.44
C GLY A 274 8.30 -4.43 19.50
N SER A 275 7.33 -4.99 18.77
CA SER A 275 5.99 -4.39 18.62
C SER A 275 5.22 -4.35 19.94
N ARG A 276 5.34 -5.39 20.78
CA ARG A 276 4.63 -5.45 22.06
C ARG A 276 5.09 -4.34 22.99
N LYS A 277 6.41 -4.11 23.08
CA LYS A 277 6.96 -3.05 23.91
C LYS A 277 6.54 -1.67 23.41
N LEU A 278 6.53 -1.48 22.09
CA LEU A 278 5.99 -0.27 21.47
C LEU A 278 4.51 -0.06 21.84
N GLN A 279 3.67 -1.08 21.76
CA GLN A 279 2.27 -0.99 22.17
C GLN A 279 2.12 -0.68 23.67
N THR A 280 2.96 -1.26 24.53
CA THR A 280 2.94 -0.97 25.97
C THR A 280 3.24 0.50 26.28
N ILE A 281 4.26 1.09 25.64
CA ILE A 281 4.61 2.50 25.88
C ILE A 281 3.59 3.48 25.28
N LEU A 282 2.90 3.08 24.20
CA LEU A 282 1.88 3.90 23.55
C LEU A 282 0.48 3.75 24.15
N GLY A 283 0.24 2.67 24.92
CA GLY A 283 -1.03 2.39 25.60
C GLY A 283 -1.58 3.56 26.43
N PRO A 284 -0.77 4.24 27.26
CA PRO A 284 -1.20 5.43 28.01
C PRO A 284 -1.69 6.58 27.11
N LEU A 285 -1.16 6.69 25.89
CA LEU A 285 -1.61 7.67 24.91
C LEU A 285 -2.85 7.21 24.12
N ARG A 286 -3.36 6.00 24.35
CA ARG A 286 -4.42 5.36 23.56
C ARG A 286 -4.06 5.20 22.08
N ALA A 287 -2.77 4.98 21.80
CA ALA A 287 -2.24 4.70 20.47
C ALA A 287 -1.82 3.23 20.37
N ASP A 288 -2.18 2.58 19.26
CA ASP A 288 -1.82 1.21 18.94
C ASP A 288 -0.57 1.13 18.03
N HIS A 289 -0.14 2.25 17.45
CA HIS A 289 1.01 2.35 16.57
C HIS A 289 1.56 3.77 16.47
N ALA A 290 2.74 3.93 15.87
CA ALA A 290 3.48 5.20 15.88
C ALA A 290 2.92 6.30 14.95
N HIS A 291 1.96 5.97 14.07
CA HIS A 291 1.51 6.83 12.96
C HIS A 291 2.66 7.41 12.10
N ASN A 292 3.76 6.68 12.03
CA ASN A 292 4.91 6.95 11.20
C ASN A 292 5.63 5.62 10.98
N HIS A 293 5.54 5.11 9.75
CA HIS A 293 6.04 3.79 9.41
C HIS A 293 7.55 3.66 9.64
N TYR A 294 8.33 4.70 9.31
CA TYR A 294 9.78 4.69 9.44
C TYR A 294 10.22 4.68 10.90
N LEU A 295 9.58 5.51 11.72
CA LEU A 295 9.81 5.56 13.16
C LEU A 295 9.36 4.25 13.83
N GLN A 296 8.26 3.65 13.37
CA GLN A 296 7.83 2.34 13.83
C GLN A 296 8.83 1.23 13.49
N LEU A 297 9.37 1.21 12.27
CA LEU A 297 10.42 0.26 11.89
C LEU A 297 11.66 0.41 12.78
N ALA A 298 12.07 1.65 13.07
CA ALA A 298 13.17 1.90 14.00
C ALA A 298 12.87 1.40 15.42
N ALA A 299 11.66 1.64 15.93
CA ALA A 299 11.27 1.26 17.28
C ALA A 299 11.10 -0.25 17.43
N GLU A 300 10.57 -0.94 16.41
CA GLU A 300 10.34 -2.38 16.44
C GLU A 300 11.59 -3.18 16.12
N LYS A 301 12.40 -2.71 15.15
CA LYS A 301 13.50 -3.50 14.54
C LYS A 301 14.86 -2.81 14.51
N GLY A 302 14.98 -1.64 15.13
CA GLY A 302 16.21 -0.84 15.19
C GLY A 302 16.48 -0.02 13.94
N LEU A 303 17.42 0.92 14.05
CA LEU A 303 17.86 1.78 12.95
C LEU A 303 18.41 1.00 11.74
N PRO A 304 19.11 -0.15 11.88
CA PRO A 304 19.53 -0.92 10.71
C PRO A 304 18.35 -1.42 9.87
N ALA A 305 17.17 -1.69 10.46
CA ALA A 305 15.97 -2.01 9.69
C ALA A 305 15.59 -0.87 8.75
N VAL A 306 15.65 0.37 9.22
CA VAL A 306 15.38 1.55 8.38
C VAL A 306 16.39 1.63 7.23
N LEU A 307 17.67 1.30 7.46
CA LEU A 307 18.68 1.24 6.40
C LEU A 307 18.36 0.16 5.35
N PHE A 308 18.03 -1.06 5.78
CA PHE A 308 17.61 -2.13 4.87
C PHE A 308 16.36 -1.72 4.08
N PHE A 309 15.37 -1.12 4.75
CA PHE A 309 14.15 -0.64 4.12
C PHE A 309 14.44 0.44 3.06
N THR A 310 15.28 1.43 3.39
CA THR A 310 15.72 2.45 2.42
C THR A 310 16.44 1.80 1.23
N GLY A 311 17.23 0.75 1.45
CA GLY A 311 17.83 -0.05 0.39
C GLY A 311 16.80 -0.72 -0.54
N LEU A 312 15.71 -1.26 0.02
CA LEU A 312 14.58 -1.81 -0.76
C LEU A 312 13.90 -0.71 -1.59
N VAL A 313 13.60 0.43 -0.96
CA VAL A 313 12.98 1.59 -1.63
C VAL A 313 13.86 2.09 -2.78
N TYR A 314 15.17 2.22 -2.54
CA TYR A 314 16.12 2.65 -3.56
C TYR A 314 16.11 1.72 -4.79
N ARG A 315 16.14 0.39 -4.57
CA ARG A 315 16.07 -0.59 -5.66
C ARG A 315 14.77 -0.47 -6.45
N LEU A 316 13.64 -0.27 -5.77
CA LEU A 316 12.34 -0.07 -6.39
C LEU A 316 12.31 1.19 -7.27
N LEU A 317 12.85 2.30 -6.77
CA LEU A 317 12.89 3.59 -7.49
C LEU A 317 13.85 3.58 -8.69
N LYS A 318 14.97 2.85 -8.58
CA LYS A 318 15.96 2.68 -9.66
C LYS A 318 15.52 1.73 -10.76
N ALA A 319 14.58 0.82 -10.49
CA ALA A 319 14.10 -0.10 -11.51
C ALA A 319 13.58 0.70 -12.73
N PRO A 320 14.04 0.38 -13.95
CA PRO A 320 13.76 1.19 -15.12
C PRO A 320 12.25 1.20 -15.37
N GLY A 321 11.61 2.31 -15.08
CA GLY A 321 10.29 2.65 -15.60
C GLY A 321 10.52 3.63 -16.73
N ARG A 322 10.86 3.15 -17.94
CA ARG A 322 11.19 4.08 -19.03
C ARG A 322 9.96 4.92 -19.35
N SER A 323 10.15 6.22 -19.36
CA SER A 323 9.15 7.16 -19.82
C SER A 323 8.98 7.02 -21.33
N GLY A 324 7.75 7.13 -21.83
CA GLY A 324 7.48 7.12 -23.27
C GLY A 324 7.52 5.76 -23.97
N SER A 325 7.69 4.64 -23.27
CA SER A 325 7.58 3.33 -23.91
C SER A 325 6.14 3.06 -24.39
N SER A 326 6.03 2.53 -25.60
CA SER A 326 4.81 1.86 -26.07
C SER A 326 4.61 0.51 -25.36
N ASP A 327 5.66 -0.05 -24.77
CA ASP A 327 5.63 -1.33 -24.07
C ASP A 327 4.66 -1.30 -22.87
N GLN A 328 3.61 -2.12 -22.98
CA GLN A 328 2.56 -2.32 -21.99
C GLN A 328 3.13 -2.79 -20.65
N LYS A 329 4.11 -3.71 -20.68
CA LYS A 329 4.72 -4.28 -19.49
C LYS A 329 5.34 -3.17 -18.62
N LEU A 330 6.05 -2.26 -19.28
CA LEU A 330 6.74 -1.16 -18.62
C LEU A 330 5.78 -0.12 -18.03
N ARG A 331 4.61 0.06 -18.63
CA ARG A 331 3.55 0.93 -18.08
C ARG A 331 2.92 0.34 -16.84
N LEU A 332 2.71 -0.99 -16.82
CA LEU A 332 2.23 -1.70 -15.64
C LEU A 332 3.25 -1.68 -14.51
N GLU A 333 4.53 -1.91 -14.81
CA GLU A 333 5.63 -1.73 -13.85
C GLU A 333 5.65 -0.30 -13.28
N ARG A 334 5.49 0.72 -14.12
CA ARG A 334 5.39 2.12 -13.69
C ARG A 334 4.16 2.39 -12.81
N GLY A 335 3.01 1.80 -13.15
CA GLY A 335 1.79 1.88 -12.34
C GLY A 335 1.98 1.27 -10.95
N MET A 336 2.65 0.11 -10.91
CA MET A 336 2.99 -0.55 -9.65
C MET A 336 4.03 0.25 -8.85
N GLN A 337 5.07 0.79 -9.49
CA GLN A 337 6.03 1.69 -8.85
C GLN A 337 5.32 2.89 -8.22
N ALA A 338 4.43 3.54 -8.97
CA ALA A 338 3.65 4.66 -8.49
C ALA A 338 2.75 4.30 -7.29
N ALA A 339 2.12 3.12 -7.32
CA ALA A 339 1.32 2.60 -6.21
C ALA A 339 2.15 2.45 -4.93
N VAL A 340 3.31 1.81 -5.04
CA VAL A 340 4.22 1.61 -3.90
C VAL A 340 4.79 2.95 -3.41
N VAL A 341 5.12 3.88 -4.31
CA VAL A 341 5.56 5.24 -3.93
C VAL A 341 4.47 5.98 -3.15
N GLY A 342 3.22 5.92 -3.58
CA GLY A 342 2.09 6.49 -2.83
C GLY A 342 1.97 5.88 -1.45
N GLN A 343 2.08 4.56 -1.35
CA GLN A 343 2.11 3.85 -0.07
C GLN A 343 3.27 4.32 0.82
N LEU A 344 4.51 4.46 0.30
CA LEU A 344 5.66 4.94 1.06
C LEU A 344 5.44 6.36 1.61
N VAL A 345 4.89 7.26 0.80
CA VAL A 345 4.56 8.64 1.21
C VAL A 345 3.52 8.65 2.32
N ALA A 346 2.50 7.79 2.23
CA ALA A 346 1.55 7.62 3.32
C ALA A 346 2.24 7.23 4.64
N GLY A 347 3.32 6.44 4.55
CA GLY A 347 4.15 6.00 5.67
C GLY A 347 4.76 7.13 6.52
N ILE A 348 4.85 8.35 6.00
CA ILE A 348 5.28 9.52 6.79
C ILE A 348 4.27 9.85 7.90
N THR A 349 3.00 9.52 7.68
CA THR A 349 1.88 9.93 8.55
C THR A 349 1.00 8.76 8.99
N GLU A 350 1.38 7.53 8.64
CA GLU A 350 0.67 6.32 9.01
C GLU A 350 1.61 5.12 9.16
N SER A 351 1.23 4.17 10.00
CA SER A 351 1.98 2.92 10.20
C SER A 351 1.45 1.82 9.28
N LEU A 352 1.97 1.79 8.05
CA LEU A 352 1.43 0.98 6.96
C LEU A 352 1.41 -0.52 7.26
N TRP A 353 2.53 -1.04 7.77
CA TRP A 353 2.74 -2.49 7.93
C TRP A 353 2.08 -3.10 9.17
N VAL A 354 1.36 -2.29 9.95
CA VAL A 354 0.42 -2.77 10.97
C VAL A 354 -0.75 -3.51 10.29
N VAL A 355 -1.05 -3.19 9.03
CA VAL A 355 -2.07 -3.88 8.23
C VAL A 355 -1.39 -4.91 7.32
N PRO A 356 -1.67 -6.21 7.50
CA PRO A 356 -1.07 -7.30 6.71
C PRO A 356 -1.17 -7.12 5.20
N LEU A 357 -2.32 -6.64 4.69
CA LEU A 357 -2.51 -6.36 3.27
C LEU A 357 -1.44 -5.40 2.70
N PHE A 358 -1.05 -4.35 3.45
CA PHE A 358 -0.06 -3.39 2.94
C PHE A 358 1.37 -3.96 2.94
N VAL A 359 1.70 -4.88 3.84
CA VAL A 359 2.96 -5.65 3.77
C VAL A 359 2.97 -6.52 2.51
N PHE A 360 1.88 -7.27 2.28
CA PHE A 360 1.72 -8.10 1.10
C PHE A 360 1.80 -7.29 -0.20
N LEU A 361 1.07 -6.17 -0.30
CA LEU A 361 1.05 -5.31 -1.48
C LEU A 361 2.42 -4.67 -1.77
N PHE A 362 3.18 -4.32 -0.72
CA PHE A 362 4.55 -3.84 -0.88
C PHE A 362 5.43 -4.91 -1.51
N TRP A 363 5.44 -6.13 -0.98
CA TRP A 363 6.27 -7.23 -1.50
C TRP A 363 5.80 -7.73 -2.87
N PHE A 364 4.47 -7.73 -3.11
CA PHE A 364 3.87 -7.98 -4.42
C PHE A 364 4.37 -6.98 -5.46
N GLY A 365 4.30 -5.68 -5.15
CA GLY A 365 4.80 -4.63 -6.02
C GLY A 365 6.31 -4.72 -6.22
N PHE A 366 7.07 -4.93 -5.14
CA PHE A 366 8.52 -5.08 -5.18
C PHE A 366 8.95 -6.20 -6.13
N ALA A 367 8.37 -7.40 -6.00
CA ALA A 367 8.66 -8.52 -6.89
C ALA A 367 8.22 -8.23 -8.33
N MET A 368 7.04 -7.67 -8.54
CA MET A 368 6.54 -7.28 -9.86
C MET A 368 7.49 -6.34 -10.61
N ILE A 369 8.18 -5.45 -9.89
CA ILE A 369 9.09 -4.45 -10.45
C ILE A 369 10.51 -4.99 -10.63
N THR A 370 10.98 -5.84 -9.72
CA THR A 370 12.40 -6.22 -9.62
C THR A 370 12.72 -7.65 -10.04
N ALA A 371 11.74 -8.57 -10.06
CA ALA A 371 11.99 -10.00 -10.31
C ALA A 371 12.25 -10.36 -11.78
N ASP A 372 12.17 -9.39 -12.69
CA ASP A 372 11.94 -9.62 -14.11
C ASP A 372 13.11 -10.30 -14.86
N ALA A 373 12.84 -11.47 -15.46
CA ALA A 373 13.78 -12.51 -15.93
C ALA A 373 14.55 -12.25 -17.25
N SER A 374 14.47 -11.06 -17.83
CA SER A 374 14.94 -10.84 -19.21
C SER A 374 15.88 -9.63 -19.38
N ARG A 375 16.67 -9.28 -18.35
CA ARG A 375 17.54 -8.09 -18.40
C ARG A 375 19.04 -8.37 -18.37
N GLU A 376 19.46 -9.64 -18.53
CA GLU A 376 20.89 -10.01 -18.58
C GLU A 376 21.45 -10.23 -19.99
N ASN A 377 20.64 -10.16 -21.05
CA ASN A 377 21.13 -10.21 -22.43
C ASN A 377 20.66 -8.97 -23.19
N CYS A 378 21.34 -7.84 -22.99
CA CYS A 378 21.41 -6.75 -23.96
C CYS A 378 22.68 -5.94 -23.70
#